data_AF-A0A7X8VDX1-F1
#
_entry.id   AF-A0A7X8VDX1-F1
#
_cell.length_a   1.000
_cell.length_b   1.000
_cell.length_c   1.000
_cell.angle_alpha   90.00
_cell.angle_beta   90.00
_cell.angle_gamma   90.00
#
_symmetry.space_group_name_H-M   'P 1'
#
loop_
_entity.id
_entity.type
_entity.pdbx_description
1 polymer ?
#
loop_
_entity_poly.entity_id
_entity_poly.type
_entity_poly.pdbx_seq_one_letter_code
_entity_poly.pdbx_strand_id
1 'polypeptide(L)'
;MMVSIQEKCKDVNKKFIYYILASDNSKTYFSLMSAGSGVQNLNREVVSKLPIPLPPLYEQKAIAKVLSDVDELITSIDKLIEKKQKIKQGTMQLLLTGKKRLPGFTGEWEVKLLGEVASITMGQSPSSEYYNFEFIGVPLIQGNADIVKRKTIKRVFTTQITKTCNAEDIIMTVRAQVGKVGKALFNACIGRGVCAISYTNDYLYYYLISIEEGWAKLSKGSTFDSVNSSDIKELEVYMPKSIEEQKAIAKILSDMYSEIEAIQQKLEKYKLIKEGMMEKLLTGKVRLNESSRPNRANHPKQSS
;
A
#
# COMPACT_ATOMS: atom_id res chain seq x y z
N MET A 1 -2.45 4.15 33.11
CA MET A 1 -2.58 5.46 33.79
C MET A 1 -2.44 6.54 32.72
N MET A 2 -3.42 7.43 32.57
CA MET A 2 -3.41 8.47 31.53
C MET A 2 -2.92 9.78 32.15
N VAL A 3 -1.85 10.38 31.64
CA VAL A 3 -1.32 11.67 32.14
C VAL A 3 -2.00 12.80 31.39
N SER A 4 -2.78 13.63 32.09
CA SER A 4 -3.37 14.85 31.54
C SER A 4 -2.43 16.04 31.74
N ILE A 5 -2.23 16.84 30.70
CA ILE A 5 -1.42 18.07 30.73
C ILE A 5 -2.36 19.26 30.62
N GLN A 6 -2.32 20.14 31.61
CA GLN A 6 -3.12 21.37 31.66
C GLN A 6 -2.20 22.60 31.65
N GLU A 7 -2.63 23.66 30.97
CA GLU A 7 -1.91 24.93 30.92
C GLU A 7 -1.92 25.60 32.30
N LYS A 8 -0.74 25.95 32.81
CA LYS A 8 -0.59 26.78 34.02
C LYS A 8 -0.47 28.28 33.72
N CYS A 9 -0.25 28.66 32.47
CA CYS A 9 -0.03 30.04 32.03
C CYS A 9 -0.76 30.33 30.71
N LYS A 10 -1.13 31.60 30.47
CA LYS A 10 -1.81 32.06 29.23
C LYS A 10 -0.88 32.14 28.01
N ASP A 11 0.43 31.97 28.21
CA ASP A 11 1.45 32.14 27.17
C ASP A 11 1.84 30.84 26.45
N VAL A 12 1.04 29.79 26.59
CA VAL A 12 1.28 28.48 25.97
C VAL A 12 0.14 28.14 25.03
N ASN A 13 0.45 27.54 23.88
CA ASN A 13 -0.54 27.00 22.96
C ASN A 13 -0.62 25.47 23.08
N LYS A 14 -1.77 24.93 23.49
CA LYS A 14 -2.00 23.46 23.59
C LYS A 14 -1.58 22.66 22.36
N LYS A 15 -1.89 23.16 21.15
CA LYS A 15 -1.64 22.45 19.89
C LYS A 15 -0.14 22.43 19.56
N PHE A 16 0.58 23.50 19.90
CA PHE A 16 2.04 23.51 19.87
C PHE A 16 2.63 22.46 20.82
N ILE A 17 2.16 22.41 22.07
CA ILE A 17 2.61 21.40 23.04
C ILE A 17 2.31 19.98 22.56
N TYR A 18 1.14 19.74 21.96
CA TYR A 18 0.82 18.47 21.32
C TYR A 18 1.88 18.07 20.28
N TYR A 19 2.28 18.98 19.40
CA TYR A 19 3.31 18.69 18.40
C TYR A 19 4.70 18.47 19.01
N ILE A 20 5.05 19.22 20.06
CA ILE A 20 6.29 18.99 20.83
C ILE A 20 6.31 17.57 21.39
N LEU A 21 5.24 17.15 22.07
CA LEU A 21 5.14 15.82 22.68
C LEU A 21 5.14 14.70 21.63
N ALA A 22 4.57 14.95 20.46
CA ALA A 22 4.55 14.02 19.33
C ALA A 22 5.87 13.98 18.52
N SER A 23 6.81 14.89 18.77
CA SER A 23 8.09 14.94 18.05
C SER A 23 9.03 13.80 18.43
N ASP A 24 9.95 13.47 17.53
CA ASP A 24 10.92 12.39 17.77
C ASP A 24 11.92 12.72 18.87
N ASN A 25 12.21 14.01 19.12
CA ASN A 25 13.01 14.44 20.27
C ASN A 25 12.34 14.03 21.59
N SER A 26 11.03 14.27 21.71
CA SER A 26 10.26 13.88 22.90
C SER A 26 10.16 12.36 23.03
N LYS A 27 9.89 11.64 21.93
CA LYS A 27 9.87 10.17 21.93
C LYS A 27 11.23 9.58 22.35
N THR A 28 12.32 10.15 21.85
CA THR A 28 13.68 9.72 22.19
C THR A 28 13.98 9.97 23.66
N TYR A 29 13.64 11.15 24.18
CA TYR A 29 13.76 11.47 25.61
C TYR A 29 12.98 10.46 26.46
N PHE A 30 11.71 10.20 26.11
CA PHE A 30 10.87 9.25 26.83
C PHE A 30 11.41 7.82 26.80
N SER A 31 11.96 7.39 25.67
CA SER A 31 12.60 6.07 25.53
C SER A 31 13.83 5.94 26.44
N LEU A 32 14.72 6.93 26.42
CA LEU A 32 15.93 6.96 27.25
C LEU A 32 15.61 7.00 28.74
N MET A 33 14.63 7.80 29.15
CA MET A 33 14.23 7.91 30.55
C MET A 33 13.45 6.69 31.07
N SER A 34 12.96 5.83 30.17
CA SER A 34 12.27 4.58 30.52
C SER A 34 13.20 3.36 30.51
N ALA A 35 14.36 3.44 29.83
CA ALA A 35 15.38 2.40 29.75
C ALA A 35 16.10 2.24 31.11
N GLY A 36 15.62 1.31 31.94
CA GLY A 36 16.15 1.06 33.28
C GLY A 36 15.11 0.56 34.29
N SER A 37 13.82 0.70 33.96
CA SER A 37 12.72 0.14 34.75
C SER A 37 12.17 -1.11 34.06
N GLY A 38 11.95 -2.20 34.81
CA GLY A 38 11.38 -3.46 34.30
C GLY A 38 9.95 -3.34 33.74
N VAL A 39 9.35 -2.15 33.79
CA VAL A 39 8.02 -1.82 33.27
C VAL A 39 8.11 -0.49 32.52
N GLN A 40 7.89 -0.49 31.21
CA GLN A 40 7.90 0.71 30.35
C GLN A 40 6.66 1.58 30.57
N ASN A 41 6.58 2.27 31.72
CA ASN A 41 5.49 3.21 32.02
C ASN A 41 6.04 4.64 32.15
N LEU A 42 5.53 5.56 31.33
CA LEU A 42 5.77 6.99 31.48
C LEU A 42 5.05 7.51 32.73
N ASN A 43 5.81 7.87 33.75
CA ASN A 43 5.27 8.50 34.95
C ASN A 43 5.23 10.03 34.80
N ARG A 44 4.45 10.70 35.67
CA ARG A 44 4.29 12.17 35.66
C ARG A 44 5.62 12.91 35.78
N GLU A 45 6.55 12.38 36.56
CA GLU A 45 7.84 13.01 36.82
C GLU A 45 8.68 13.11 35.53
N VAL A 46 8.77 12.02 34.77
CA VAL A 46 9.47 11.98 33.48
C VAL A 46 8.85 12.98 32.51
N VAL A 47 7.52 13.00 32.38
CA VAL A 47 6.83 13.94 31.47
C VAL A 47 7.06 15.40 31.88
N SER A 48 7.07 15.69 33.19
CA SER A 48 7.26 17.06 33.70
C SER A 48 8.68 17.61 33.54
N LYS A 49 9.68 16.73 33.36
CA LYS A 49 11.09 17.09 33.21
C LYS A 49 11.54 17.19 31.74
N LEU A 50 10.64 16.94 30.79
CA LEU A 50 10.95 17.09 29.36
C LEU A 50 11.38 18.55 29.07
N PRO A 51 12.60 18.80 28.59
CA PRO A 51 13.00 20.13 28.15
C PRO A 51 12.26 20.49 26.86
N ILE A 52 11.51 21.59 26.90
CA ILE A 52 10.73 22.07 25.74
C ILE A 52 11.24 23.45 25.28
N PRO A 53 11.53 23.64 23.98
CA PRO A 53 11.74 24.97 23.43
C PRO A 53 10.41 25.72 23.38
N LEU A 54 10.33 26.85 24.08
CA LEU A 54 9.10 27.63 24.20
C LEU A 54 9.28 29.01 23.54
N PRO A 55 8.95 29.14 22.24
CA PRO A 55 9.01 30.44 21.56
C PRO A 55 7.86 31.36 21.99
N PRO A 56 7.85 32.64 21.59
CA PRO A 56 6.74 33.55 21.88
C PRO A 56 5.39 33.00 21.37
N LEU A 57 4.29 33.41 22.02
CA LEU A 57 2.96 32.85 21.77
C LEU A 57 2.51 32.98 20.29
N TYR A 58 2.90 34.04 19.59
CA TYR A 58 2.57 34.21 18.17
C TYR A 58 3.21 33.11 17.31
N GLU A 59 4.47 32.75 17.59
CA GLU A 59 5.22 31.74 16.86
C GLU A 59 4.70 30.35 17.20
N GLN A 60 4.37 30.08 18.47
CA GLN A 60 3.71 28.82 18.86
C GLN A 60 2.41 28.60 18.07
N LYS A 61 1.57 29.65 17.96
CA LYS A 61 0.32 29.60 17.18
C LYS A 61 0.59 29.38 15.69
N ALA A 62 1.61 30.03 15.12
CA ALA A 62 1.98 29.87 13.71
C ALA A 62 2.47 28.45 13.41
N ILE A 63 3.37 27.91 14.23
CA ILE A 63 3.88 26.54 14.11
C ILE A 63 2.73 25.55 14.22
N ALA A 64 1.91 25.68 15.27
CA ALA A 64 0.78 24.79 15.49
C ALA A 64 -0.23 24.81 14.34
N LYS A 65 -0.49 26.00 13.77
CA LYS A 65 -1.36 26.14 12.60
C LYS A 65 -0.78 25.40 11.40
N VAL A 66 0.47 25.70 11.04
CA VAL A 66 1.13 25.13 9.85
C VAL A 66 1.20 23.61 9.94
N LEU A 67 1.62 23.05 11.08
CA LEU A 67 1.67 21.59 11.27
C LEU A 67 0.27 20.96 11.20
N SER A 68 -0.75 21.67 11.65
CA SER A 68 -2.11 21.16 11.60
C SER A 68 -2.78 21.25 10.24
N ASP A 69 -2.47 22.27 9.46
CA ASP A 69 -2.92 22.35 8.07
C ASP A 69 -2.35 21.15 7.28
N VAL A 70 -1.12 20.73 7.57
CA VAL A 70 -0.50 19.53 6.99
C VAL A 70 -1.18 18.24 7.48
N ASP A 71 -1.53 18.14 8.77
CA ASP A 71 -2.29 16.98 9.29
C ASP A 71 -3.67 16.85 8.64
N GLU A 72 -4.38 17.96 8.46
CA GLU A 72 -5.67 18.00 7.76
C GLU A 72 -5.51 17.56 6.31
N LEU A 73 -4.44 18.01 5.63
CA LEU A 73 -4.12 17.56 4.28
C LEU A 73 -3.84 16.06 4.22
N ILE A 74 -2.99 15.52 5.10
CA ILE A 74 -2.68 14.08 5.18
C ILE A 74 -3.98 13.29 5.38
N THR A 75 -4.81 13.71 6.34
CA THR A 75 -6.11 13.08 6.63
C THR A 75 -7.04 13.11 5.41
N SER A 76 -7.05 14.22 4.65
CA SER A 76 -7.87 14.34 3.44
C SER A 76 -7.40 13.40 2.32
N ILE A 77 -6.08 13.19 2.19
CA ILE A 77 -5.48 12.29 1.22
C ILE A 77 -5.78 10.84 1.60
N ASP A 78 -5.67 10.47 2.87
CA ASP A 78 -6.05 9.13 3.36
C ASP A 78 -7.51 8.81 3.03
N LYS A 79 -8.43 9.73 3.33
CA LYS A 79 -9.86 9.57 2.96
C LYS A 79 -10.07 9.45 1.45
N LEU A 80 -9.28 10.18 0.65
CA LEU A 80 -9.34 10.09 -0.81
C LEU A 80 -8.90 8.70 -1.29
N ILE A 81 -7.84 8.14 -0.72
CA ILE A 81 -7.37 6.78 -1.03
C ILE A 81 -8.46 5.76 -0.71
N GLU A 82 -9.06 5.82 0.48
CA GLU A 82 -10.15 4.91 0.87
C GLU A 82 -11.33 5.00 -0.10
N LYS A 83 -11.74 6.21 -0.48
CA LYS A 83 -12.83 6.43 -1.45
C LYS A 83 -12.48 5.83 -2.81
N LYS A 84 -11.26 6.04 -3.32
CA LYS A 84 -10.80 5.49 -4.60
C LYS A 84 -10.71 3.97 -4.57
N GLN A 85 -10.26 3.38 -3.46
CA GLN A 85 -10.23 1.93 -3.29
C GLN A 85 -11.63 1.31 -3.32
N LYS A 86 -12.61 1.92 -2.65
CA LYS A 86 -14.03 1.48 -2.70
C LYS A 86 -14.60 1.57 -4.12
N ILE A 87 -14.35 2.67 -4.83
CA ILE A 87 -14.79 2.83 -6.22
C ILE A 87 -14.15 1.76 -7.10
N LYS A 88 -12.84 1.50 -6.95
CA LYS A 88 -12.14 0.43 -7.67
C LYS A 88 -12.76 -0.94 -7.42
N GLN A 89 -13.05 -1.27 -6.15
CA GLN A 89 -13.68 -2.55 -5.80
C GLN A 89 -15.07 -2.69 -6.45
N GLY A 90 -15.89 -1.63 -6.40
CA GLY A 90 -17.19 -1.62 -7.08
C GLY A 90 -17.06 -1.76 -8.60
N THR A 91 -16.10 -1.07 -9.22
CA THR A 91 -15.82 -1.19 -10.66
C THR A 91 -15.41 -2.60 -11.04
N MET A 92 -14.54 -3.25 -10.27
CA MET A 92 -14.17 -4.65 -10.49
C MET A 92 -15.38 -5.57 -10.44
N GLN A 93 -16.22 -5.44 -9.41
CA GLN A 93 -17.45 -6.23 -9.28
C GLN A 93 -18.44 -6.02 -10.42
N LEU A 94 -18.50 -4.81 -11.01
CA LEU A 94 -19.40 -4.52 -12.11
C LEU A 94 -18.85 -4.98 -13.47
N LEU A 95 -17.58 -4.66 -13.75
CA LEU A 95 -16.97 -4.88 -15.06
C LEU A 95 -16.49 -6.31 -15.27
N LEU A 96 -15.90 -6.97 -14.26
CA LEU A 96 -15.33 -8.32 -14.40
C LEU A 96 -16.38 -9.43 -14.28
N THR A 97 -17.60 -9.09 -13.87
CA THR A 97 -18.74 -10.04 -13.80
C THR A 97 -19.77 -9.80 -14.91
N GLY A 98 -19.53 -8.82 -15.79
CA GLY A 98 -20.46 -8.43 -16.85
C GLY A 98 -21.75 -7.76 -16.36
N LYS A 99 -21.93 -7.51 -15.04
CA LYS A 99 -23.09 -6.77 -14.49
C LYS A 99 -23.25 -5.38 -15.10
N LYS A 100 -22.14 -4.75 -15.48
CA LYS A 100 -22.13 -3.54 -16.30
C LYS A 100 -21.14 -3.72 -17.45
N ARG A 101 -21.58 -3.37 -18.65
CA ARG A 101 -20.76 -3.38 -19.87
C ARG A 101 -20.25 -1.98 -20.17
N LEU A 102 -19.11 -1.91 -20.87
CA LEU A 102 -18.59 -0.64 -21.36
C LEU A 102 -19.44 -0.18 -22.56
N PRO A 103 -19.69 1.14 -22.72
CA PRO A 103 -20.42 1.64 -23.88
C PRO A 103 -19.77 1.21 -25.20
N GLY A 104 -20.57 0.83 -26.19
CA GLY A 104 -20.09 0.35 -27.49
C GLY A 104 -19.76 -1.14 -27.56
N PHE A 105 -19.78 -1.86 -26.44
CA PHE A 105 -19.61 -3.31 -26.42
C PHE A 105 -20.94 -4.02 -26.16
N THR A 106 -21.41 -4.78 -27.15
CA THR A 106 -22.64 -5.59 -27.10
C THR A 106 -22.39 -7.07 -27.37
N GLY A 107 -21.14 -7.47 -27.56
CA GLY A 107 -20.76 -8.84 -27.85
C GLY A 107 -21.06 -9.80 -26.69
N GLU A 108 -21.11 -11.09 -27.01
CA GLU A 108 -21.33 -12.13 -26.02
C GLU A 108 -20.14 -12.31 -25.08
N TRP A 109 -20.46 -12.70 -23.85
CA TRP A 109 -19.51 -13.27 -22.91
C TRP A 109 -19.69 -14.78 -22.88
N GLU A 110 -18.63 -15.49 -22.57
CA GLU A 110 -18.65 -16.94 -22.46
C GLU A 110 -17.94 -17.39 -21.18
N VAL A 111 -18.30 -18.58 -20.72
CA VAL A 111 -17.58 -19.30 -19.68
C VAL A 111 -16.53 -20.16 -20.36
N LYS A 112 -15.28 -20.04 -19.93
CA LYS A 112 -14.14 -20.84 -20.38
C LYS A 112 -13.41 -21.42 -19.19
N LEU A 113 -12.75 -22.56 -19.38
CA LEU A 113 -11.79 -23.03 -18.39
C LEU A 113 -10.49 -22.25 -18.53
N LEU A 114 -9.87 -21.86 -17.42
CA LEU A 114 -8.64 -21.06 -17.45
C LEU A 114 -7.53 -21.76 -18.24
N GLY A 115 -7.45 -23.10 -18.17
CA GLY A 115 -6.49 -23.90 -18.94
C GLY A 115 -6.73 -23.92 -20.46
N GLU A 116 -7.91 -23.52 -20.94
CA GLU A 116 -8.21 -23.39 -22.37
C GLU A 116 -7.75 -22.06 -22.95
N VAL A 117 -7.71 -21.01 -22.11
CA VAL A 117 -7.43 -19.64 -22.55
C VAL A 117 -6.03 -19.16 -22.19
N ALA A 118 -5.40 -19.73 -21.16
CA ALA A 118 -4.09 -19.29 -20.66
C ALA A 118 -3.10 -20.46 -20.55
N SER A 119 -1.82 -20.15 -20.78
CA SER A 119 -0.74 -21.11 -20.54
C SER A 119 -0.35 -21.10 -19.06
N ILE A 120 -0.42 -22.26 -18.40
CA ILE A 120 -0.15 -22.39 -16.96
C ILE A 120 1.13 -23.20 -16.74
N THR A 121 2.11 -22.58 -16.10
CA THR A 121 3.36 -23.22 -15.67
C THR A 121 3.38 -23.35 -14.16
N MET A 122 3.24 -24.57 -13.66
CA MET A 122 3.41 -24.86 -12.23
C MET A 122 4.88 -24.77 -11.83
N GLY A 123 5.18 -24.08 -10.73
CA GLY A 123 6.54 -23.90 -10.26
C GLY A 123 7.16 -25.17 -9.69
N GLN A 124 8.48 -25.25 -9.77
CA GLN A 124 9.28 -26.35 -9.26
C GLN A 124 10.52 -25.76 -8.57
N SER A 125 10.68 -26.03 -7.27
CA SER A 125 11.78 -25.49 -6.49
C SER A 125 13.09 -26.13 -6.97
N PRO A 126 14.12 -25.33 -7.31
CA PRO A 126 15.48 -25.85 -7.41
C PRO A 126 15.97 -26.34 -6.05
N SER A 127 17.05 -27.10 -6.03
CA SER A 127 17.75 -27.48 -4.80
C SER A 127 18.26 -26.21 -4.08
N SER A 128 18.08 -26.16 -2.77
CA SER A 128 18.42 -24.99 -1.96
C SER A 128 19.93 -24.70 -1.92
N GLU A 129 20.77 -25.68 -2.24
CA GLU A 129 22.23 -25.50 -2.36
C GLU A 129 22.62 -24.51 -3.47
N TYR A 130 21.74 -24.32 -4.46
CA TYR A 130 21.96 -23.38 -5.57
C TYR A 130 21.37 -22.00 -5.29
N TYR A 131 20.80 -21.76 -4.11
CA TYR A 131 20.22 -20.47 -3.75
C TYR A 131 21.31 -19.53 -3.27
N ASN A 132 21.21 -18.26 -3.64
CA ASN A 132 22.19 -17.26 -3.29
C ASN A 132 21.55 -15.87 -3.14
N PHE A 133 22.22 -14.99 -2.40
CA PHE A 133 21.80 -13.60 -2.17
C PHE A 133 22.75 -12.60 -2.86
N GLU A 134 23.77 -13.11 -3.53
CA GLU A 134 24.78 -12.41 -4.32
C GLU A 134 24.29 -12.10 -5.74
N PHE A 135 23.01 -12.38 -6.04
CA PHE A 135 22.36 -12.12 -7.33
C PHE A 135 22.96 -12.88 -8.51
N ILE A 136 23.48 -14.10 -8.26
CA ILE A 136 24.12 -14.97 -9.26
C ILE A 136 23.07 -15.89 -9.88
N GLY A 137 23.01 -15.92 -11.22
CA GLY A 137 22.05 -16.72 -11.97
C GLY A 137 20.75 -15.96 -12.24
N VAL A 138 19.61 -16.59 -12.00
CA VAL A 138 18.28 -15.99 -12.26
C VAL A 138 17.53 -15.69 -10.97
N PRO A 139 16.68 -14.64 -10.94
CA PRO A 139 15.80 -14.40 -9.81
C PRO A 139 14.90 -15.60 -9.54
N LEU A 140 14.62 -15.89 -8.27
CA LEU A 140 13.75 -16.96 -7.84
C LEU A 140 12.50 -16.39 -7.15
N ILE A 141 11.32 -16.70 -7.67
CA ILE A 141 10.03 -16.38 -7.06
C ILE A 141 9.52 -17.65 -6.39
N GLN A 142 9.47 -17.68 -5.05
CA GLN A 142 9.04 -18.86 -4.30
C GLN A 142 7.63 -18.75 -3.73
N GLY A 143 7.16 -17.55 -3.41
CA GLY A 143 5.85 -17.38 -2.77
C GLY A 143 5.51 -15.95 -2.38
N ASN A 144 4.65 -15.83 -1.36
CA ASN A 144 4.04 -14.57 -0.95
C ASN A 144 5.02 -13.43 -0.63
N ALA A 145 6.18 -13.77 -0.06
CA ALA A 145 7.21 -12.81 0.33
C ALA A 145 7.93 -12.18 -0.87
N ASP A 146 7.79 -12.77 -2.06
CA ASP A 146 8.37 -12.26 -3.30
C ASP A 146 7.38 -11.41 -4.10
N ILE A 147 6.16 -11.19 -3.59
CA ILE A 147 5.13 -10.35 -4.20
C ILE A 147 4.80 -9.18 -3.25
N VAL A 148 5.19 -7.97 -3.65
CA VAL A 148 4.92 -6.73 -2.89
C VAL A 148 4.14 -5.77 -3.78
N LYS A 149 3.04 -5.22 -3.26
CA LYS A 149 2.14 -4.33 -4.02
C LYS A 149 1.76 -4.91 -5.39
N ARG A 150 1.45 -6.21 -5.43
CA ARG A 150 1.07 -6.98 -6.64
C ARG A 150 2.17 -7.11 -7.71
N LYS A 151 3.43 -6.80 -7.38
CA LYS A 151 4.59 -6.89 -8.28
C LYS A 151 5.64 -7.81 -7.67
N THR A 152 6.33 -8.60 -8.49
CA THR A 152 7.41 -9.45 -8.00
C THR A 152 8.64 -8.63 -7.63
N ILE A 153 9.38 -9.07 -6.61
CA ILE A 153 10.63 -8.44 -6.16
C ILE A 153 11.79 -9.44 -6.17
N LYS A 154 13.00 -8.92 -6.38
CA LYS A 154 14.24 -9.71 -6.39
C LYS A 154 14.77 -9.84 -4.97
N ARG A 155 14.59 -11.01 -4.35
CA ARG A 155 15.08 -11.30 -2.99
C ARG A 155 16.11 -12.43 -2.95
N VAL A 156 15.90 -13.47 -3.75
CA VAL A 156 16.72 -14.68 -3.80
C VAL A 156 16.99 -15.01 -5.26
N PHE A 157 18.16 -15.55 -5.54
CA PHE A 157 18.58 -16.01 -6.87
C PHE A 157 18.93 -17.48 -6.84
N THR A 158 18.95 -18.11 -8.02
CA THR A 158 19.39 -19.49 -8.17
C THR A 158 20.22 -19.69 -9.43
N THR A 159 21.23 -20.55 -9.34
CA THR A 159 22.02 -21.01 -10.49
C THR A 159 21.42 -22.24 -11.17
N GLN A 160 20.45 -22.92 -10.52
CA GLN A 160 19.75 -24.06 -11.09
C GLN A 160 18.37 -23.63 -11.63
N ILE A 161 18.20 -23.71 -12.94
CA ILE A 161 16.94 -23.38 -13.61
C ILE A 161 16.07 -24.63 -13.69
N THR A 162 14.87 -24.57 -13.11
CA THR A 162 13.86 -25.64 -13.15
C THR A 162 12.69 -25.24 -14.03
N LYS A 163 11.73 -24.49 -13.48
CA LYS A 163 10.58 -23.92 -14.19
C LYS A 163 10.70 -22.42 -14.16
N THR A 164 10.29 -21.77 -15.24
CA THR A 164 10.46 -20.33 -15.42
C THR A 164 9.15 -19.65 -15.73
N CYS A 165 9.13 -18.34 -15.51
CA CYS A 165 8.13 -17.43 -16.04
C CYS A 165 8.82 -16.32 -16.83
N ASN A 166 8.07 -15.69 -17.72
CA ASN A 166 8.48 -14.48 -18.40
C ASN A 166 8.03 -13.25 -17.64
N ALA A 167 8.64 -12.10 -17.93
CA ALA A 167 8.09 -10.81 -17.54
C ALA A 167 6.65 -10.68 -18.09
N GLU A 168 5.81 -9.97 -17.36
CA GLU A 168 4.37 -9.80 -17.59
C GLU A 168 3.49 -11.04 -17.32
N ASP A 169 4.06 -12.22 -17.08
CA ASP A 169 3.27 -13.36 -16.63
C ASP A 169 2.59 -13.03 -15.28
N ILE A 170 1.38 -13.55 -15.11
CA ILE A 170 0.65 -13.47 -13.84
C ILE A 170 1.24 -14.52 -12.91
N ILE A 171 1.63 -14.10 -11.70
CA ILE A 171 2.11 -15.00 -10.66
C ILE A 171 1.00 -15.16 -9.64
N MET A 172 0.63 -16.41 -9.35
CA MET A 172 -0.34 -16.74 -8.32
C MET A 172 0.29 -17.68 -7.30
N THR A 173 0.07 -17.42 -6.01
CA THR A 173 0.50 -18.34 -4.95
C THR A 173 -0.42 -19.53 -4.84
N VAL A 174 0.17 -20.72 -4.83
CA VAL A 174 -0.54 -22.01 -4.83
C VAL A 174 -0.30 -22.82 -3.55
N ARG A 175 0.52 -22.32 -2.62
CA ARG A 175 0.77 -22.88 -1.28
C ARG A 175 0.86 -21.77 -0.25
N ALA A 176 0.47 -22.08 1.00
CA ALA A 176 0.59 -21.21 2.18
C ALA A 176 0.02 -19.79 1.98
N GLN A 177 -1.26 -19.58 2.32
CA GLN A 177 -2.08 -18.44 1.88
C GLN A 177 -2.18 -18.39 0.35
N VAL A 178 -2.98 -19.32 -0.17
CA VAL A 178 -3.30 -19.50 -1.59
C VAL A 178 -4.03 -18.28 -2.14
N GLY A 179 -3.75 -17.95 -3.40
CA GLY A 179 -4.57 -17.05 -4.20
C GLY A 179 -4.04 -15.64 -4.32
N LYS A 180 -2.92 -15.29 -3.68
CA LYS A 180 -2.31 -13.97 -3.87
C LYS A 180 -1.82 -13.84 -5.30
N VAL A 181 -2.38 -12.88 -6.02
CA VAL A 181 -2.02 -12.59 -7.41
C VAL A 181 -1.02 -11.43 -7.48
N GLY A 182 -0.03 -11.54 -8.36
CA GLY A 182 0.91 -10.48 -8.72
C GLY A 182 1.34 -10.60 -10.17
N LYS A 183 2.19 -9.67 -10.62
CA LYS A 183 2.77 -9.68 -11.98
C LYS A 183 4.27 -9.81 -11.92
N ALA A 184 4.83 -10.66 -12.80
CA ALA A 184 6.26 -10.83 -12.94
C ALA A 184 6.89 -9.58 -13.59
N LEU A 185 7.73 -8.85 -12.87
CA LEU A 185 8.46 -7.70 -13.42
C LEU A 185 9.70 -8.09 -14.25
N PHE A 186 10.06 -9.37 -14.24
CA PHE A 186 11.27 -9.89 -14.86
C PHE A 186 11.12 -11.40 -15.08
N ASN A 187 11.88 -11.92 -16.06
CA ASN A 187 12.02 -13.36 -16.23
C ASN A 187 12.65 -13.97 -14.97
N ALA A 188 12.11 -15.08 -14.50
CA ALA A 188 12.52 -15.68 -13.23
C ALA A 188 12.35 -17.21 -13.25
N CYS A 189 13.10 -17.87 -12.37
CA CYS A 189 12.78 -19.21 -11.93
C CYS A 189 11.62 -19.16 -10.93
N ILE A 190 10.70 -20.12 -10.99
CA ILE A 190 9.51 -20.19 -10.12
C ILE A 190 9.53 -21.46 -9.27
N GLY A 191 9.44 -21.27 -7.95
CA GLY A 191 9.40 -22.36 -6.97
C GLY A 191 8.02 -23.00 -6.83
N ARG A 192 7.95 -24.13 -6.12
CA ARG A 192 6.70 -24.90 -5.90
C ARG A 192 5.55 -24.14 -5.22
N GLY A 193 5.82 -22.99 -4.61
CA GLY A 193 4.81 -22.18 -3.95
C GLY A 193 4.00 -21.28 -4.88
N VAL A 194 4.38 -21.17 -6.16
CA VAL A 194 3.70 -20.34 -7.15
C VAL A 194 3.45 -21.08 -8.46
N CYS A 195 2.52 -20.55 -9.25
CA CYS A 195 2.42 -20.83 -10.68
C CYS A 195 2.53 -19.52 -11.47
N ALA A 196 2.91 -19.66 -12.75
CA ALA A 196 2.85 -18.58 -13.73
C ALA A 196 1.71 -18.85 -14.72
N ILE A 197 0.94 -17.81 -15.03
CA ILE A 197 -0.20 -17.83 -15.94
C ILE A 197 0.07 -16.78 -17.02
N SER A 198 0.25 -17.25 -18.26
CA SER A 198 0.54 -16.38 -19.40
C SER A 198 -0.71 -16.18 -20.25
N TYR A 199 -1.04 -14.91 -20.53
CA TYR A 199 -2.20 -14.52 -21.31
C TYR A 199 -1.92 -13.26 -22.13
N THR A 200 -2.70 -13.05 -23.20
CA THR A 200 -2.45 -12.01 -24.21
C THR A 200 -2.70 -10.58 -23.73
N ASN A 201 -3.39 -10.40 -22.61
CA ASN A 201 -3.73 -9.10 -22.04
C ASN A 201 -3.98 -9.18 -20.52
N ASP A 202 -4.22 -8.02 -19.90
CA ASP A 202 -4.32 -7.89 -18.45
C ASP A 202 -5.71 -8.20 -17.87
N TYR A 203 -6.69 -8.59 -18.70
CA TYR A 203 -8.03 -8.92 -18.21
C TYR A 203 -7.98 -10.05 -17.19
N LEU A 204 -7.29 -11.16 -17.51
CA LEU A 204 -7.18 -12.30 -16.58
C LEU A 204 -6.45 -11.92 -15.29
N TYR A 205 -5.47 -11.02 -15.35
CA TYR A 205 -4.80 -10.51 -14.16
C TYR A 205 -5.80 -9.86 -13.20
N TYR A 206 -6.66 -8.97 -13.70
CA TYR A 206 -7.67 -8.32 -12.86
C TYR A 206 -8.81 -9.26 -12.46
N TYR A 207 -9.22 -10.18 -13.33
CA TYR A 207 -10.21 -11.21 -13.01
C TYR A 207 -9.74 -12.06 -11.82
N LEU A 208 -8.50 -12.58 -11.87
CA LEU A 208 -7.94 -13.41 -10.80
C LEU A 208 -7.83 -12.65 -9.47
N ILE A 209 -7.51 -11.34 -9.50
CA ILE A 209 -7.53 -10.50 -8.29
C ILE A 209 -8.96 -10.38 -7.74
N SER A 210 -9.97 -10.26 -8.61
CA SER A 210 -11.37 -10.09 -8.17
C SER A 210 -11.93 -11.30 -7.43
N ILE A 211 -11.38 -12.48 -7.71
CA ILE A 211 -11.77 -13.74 -7.05
C ILE A 211 -10.75 -14.19 -5.98
N GLU A 212 -9.75 -13.36 -5.66
CA GLU A 212 -8.65 -13.68 -4.74
C GLU A 212 -9.15 -14.23 -3.38
N GLU A 213 -10.16 -13.58 -2.80
CA GLU A 213 -10.76 -13.99 -1.52
C GLU A 213 -11.50 -15.34 -1.60
N GLY A 214 -11.92 -15.75 -2.81
CA GLY A 214 -12.60 -17.00 -3.06
C GLY A 214 -11.67 -18.22 -3.00
N TRP A 215 -10.40 -18.07 -3.35
CA TRP A 215 -9.43 -19.18 -3.38
C TRP A 215 -9.18 -19.80 -2.01
N ALA A 216 -9.22 -19.00 -0.94
CA ALA A 216 -9.09 -19.50 0.42
C ALA A 216 -10.24 -20.44 0.82
N LYS A 217 -11.41 -20.35 0.16
CA LYS A 217 -12.54 -21.26 0.39
C LYS A 217 -12.35 -22.59 -0.34
N LEU A 218 -11.77 -22.55 -1.55
CA LEU A 218 -11.47 -23.74 -2.34
C LEU A 218 -10.36 -24.60 -1.67
N SER A 219 -9.39 -23.97 -1.03
CA SER A 219 -8.27 -24.66 -0.35
C SER A 219 -8.68 -25.44 0.92
N LYS A 220 -9.84 -25.19 1.53
CA LYS A 220 -10.25 -25.82 2.80
C LYS A 220 -10.81 -27.24 2.64
N GLY A 221 -11.06 -27.69 1.40
CA GLY A 221 -11.70 -28.98 1.11
C GLY A 221 -10.72 -30.16 1.00
N SER A 222 -9.42 -29.92 0.89
CA SER A 222 -8.40 -30.96 0.76
C SER A 222 -7.50 -30.98 2.00
N THR A 223 -6.96 -32.16 2.33
CA THR A 223 -6.11 -32.40 3.51
C THR A 223 -4.77 -31.61 3.48
N PHE A 224 -4.53 -30.79 2.45
CA PHE A 224 -3.35 -29.97 2.24
C PHE A 224 -3.73 -28.58 1.71
N ASP A 225 -3.28 -27.50 2.37
CA ASP A 225 -3.46 -26.08 1.98
C ASP A 225 -2.72 -25.71 0.67
N SER A 226 -3.06 -26.39 -0.43
CA SER A 226 -2.43 -26.19 -1.75
C SER A 226 -3.40 -26.40 -2.89
N VAL A 227 -3.20 -25.63 -3.95
CA VAL A 227 -3.94 -25.74 -5.22
C VAL A 227 -3.05 -26.43 -6.24
N ASN A 228 -3.58 -27.45 -6.90
CA ASN A 228 -2.86 -28.23 -7.90
C ASN A 228 -3.10 -27.69 -9.34
N SER A 229 -2.45 -28.30 -10.32
CA SER A 229 -2.55 -27.87 -11.73
C SER A 229 -3.97 -28.02 -12.30
N SER A 230 -4.67 -29.09 -11.94
CA SER A 230 -6.04 -29.37 -12.39
C SER A 230 -7.01 -28.33 -11.83
N ASP A 231 -6.92 -28.03 -10.53
CA ASP A 231 -7.77 -27.02 -9.88
C ASP A 231 -7.67 -25.65 -10.58
N ILE A 232 -6.47 -25.25 -11.02
CA ILE A 232 -6.24 -23.97 -11.71
C ILE A 232 -6.77 -24.06 -13.14
N LYS A 233 -6.52 -25.17 -13.84
CA LYS A 233 -6.96 -25.35 -15.23
C LYS A 233 -8.48 -25.41 -15.36
N GLU A 234 -9.16 -26.02 -14.38
CA GLU A 234 -10.61 -26.20 -14.32
C GLU A 234 -11.36 -24.97 -13.76
N LEU A 235 -10.63 -23.92 -13.39
CA LEU A 235 -11.27 -22.66 -12.98
C LEU A 235 -12.10 -22.09 -14.13
N GLU A 236 -13.40 -21.95 -13.89
CA GLU A 236 -14.31 -21.25 -14.80
C GLU A 236 -14.08 -19.73 -14.76
N VAL A 237 -13.88 -19.15 -15.95
CA VAL A 237 -13.71 -17.73 -16.18
C VAL A 237 -14.85 -17.24 -17.07
N TYR A 238 -15.67 -16.34 -16.54
CA TYR A 238 -16.66 -15.62 -17.33
C TYR A 238 -16.02 -14.37 -17.93
N MET A 239 -15.95 -14.32 -19.27
CA MET A 239 -15.20 -13.28 -19.96
C MET A 239 -15.81 -12.86 -21.30
N PRO A 240 -15.58 -11.61 -21.76
CA PRO A 240 -15.98 -11.20 -23.10
C PRO A 240 -15.25 -11.99 -24.17
N LYS A 241 -15.96 -12.37 -25.24
CA LYS A 241 -15.32 -12.91 -26.46
C LYS A 241 -14.43 -11.88 -27.17
N SER A 242 -14.77 -10.59 -27.07
CA SER A 242 -14.00 -9.50 -27.67
C SER A 242 -12.73 -9.20 -26.88
N ILE A 243 -11.57 -9.33 -27.55
CA ILE A 243 -10.26 -8.96 -27.01
C ILE A 243 -10.18 -7.45 -26.75
N GLU A 244 -10.86 -6.65 -27.57
CA GLU A 244 -10.93 -5.20 -27.43
C GLU A 244 -11.66 -4.81 -26.14
N GLU A 245 -12.74 -5.51 -25.80
CA GLU A 245 -13.46 -5.28 -24.55
C GLU A 245 -12.61 -5.69 -23.34
N GLN A 246 -11.94 -6.85 -23.41
CA GLN A 246 -11.03 -7.30 -22.38
C GLN A 246 -9.93 -6.26 -22.11
N LYS A 247 -9.29 -5.76 -23.17
CA LYS A 247 -8.27 -4.69 -23.09
C LYS A 247 -8.83 -3.40 -22.53
N ALA A 248 -10.05 -3.00 -22.93
CA ALA A 248 -10.69 -1.78 -22.44
C ALA A 248 -11.01 -1.87 -20.93
N ILE A 249 -11.55 -3.00 -20.47
CA ILE A 249 -11.79 -3.27 -19.04
C ILE A 249 -10.46 -3.23 -18.28
N ALA A 250 -9.45 -3.95 -18.79
CA ALA A 250 -8.13 -3.99 -18.16
C ALA A 250 -7.49 -2.61 -18.07
N LYS A 251 -7.64 -1.77 -19.10
CA LYS A 251 -7.12 -0.39 -19.12
C LYS A 251 -7.77 0.50 -18.07
N ILE A 252 -9.10 0.42 -17.92
CA ILE A 252 -9.82 1.17 -16.88
C ILE A 252 -9.30 0.76 -15.50
N LEU A 253 -9.18 -0.54 -15.26
CA LEU A 253 -8.69 -1.03 -13.98
C LEU A 253 -7.24 -0.61 -13.74
N SER A 254 -6.35 -0.72 -14.74
CA SER A 254 -4.96 -0.27 -14.61
C SER A 254 -4.86 1.20 -14.27
N ASP A 255 -5.67 2.05 -14.90
CA ASP A 255 -5.68 3.50 -14.63
C ASP A 255 -6.10 3.80 -13.19
N MET A 256 -7.09 3.08 -12.66
CA MET A 256 -7.50 3.21 -11.27
C MET A 256 -6.41 2.75 -10.30
N TYR A 257 -5.69 1.67 -10.61
CA TYR A 257 -4.55 1.22 -9.82
C TYR A 257 -3.42 2.26 -9.82
N SER A 258 -3.05 2.79 -10.99
CA SER A 258 -2.02 3.83 -11.12
C SER A 258 -2.40 5.12 -10.40
N GLU A 259 -3.67 5.54 -10.46
CA GLU A 259 -4.15 6.71 -9.74
C GLU A 259 -4.02 6.53 -8.22
N ILE A 260 -4.43 5.37 -7.68
CA ILE A 260 -4.29 5.06 -6.25
C ILE A 260 -2.82 5.05 -5.84
N GLU A 261 -1.94 4.44 -6.64
CA GLU A 261 -0.50 4.40 -6.39
C GLU A 261 0.09 5.82 -6.35
N ALA A 262 -0.29 6.70 -7.29
CA ALA A 262 0.16 8.10 -7.30
C ALA A 262 -0.31 8.88 -6.05
N ILE A 263 -1.54 8.67 -5.60
CA ILE A 263 -2.07 9.31 -4.39
C ILE A 263 -1.35 8.78 -3.14
N GLN A 264 -1.06 7.48 -3.07
CA GLN A 264 -0.26 6.88 -1.99
C GLN A 264 1.15 7.45 -1.93
N GLN A 265 1.82 7.62 -3.08
CA GLN A 265 3.13 8.28 -3.12
C GLN A 265 3.06 9.73 -2.63
N LYS A 266 1.99 10.45 -3.00
CA LYS A 266 1.73 11.81 -2.51
C LYS A 266 1.55 11.83 -0.98
N LEU A 267 0.79 10.88 -0.42
CA LEU A 267 0.62 10.73 1.02
C LEU A 267 1.97 10.58 1.74
N GLU A 268 2.81 9.65 1.30
CA GLU A 268 4.12 9.40 1.90
C GLU A 268 5.03 10.64 1.80
N LYS A 269 5.00 11.35 0.67
CA LYS A 269 5.69 12.63 0.53
C LYS A 269 5.26 13.66 1.58
N TYR A 270 3.95 13.80 1.84
CA TYR A 270 3.48 14.76 2.86
C TYR A 270 3.79 14.34 4.28
N LYS A 271 3.83 13.03 4.59
CA LYS A 271 4.31 12.53 5.88
C LYS A 271 5.78 12.91 6.11
N LEU A 272 6.64 12.70 5.11
CA LEU A 272 8.06 13.10 5.18
C LEU A 272 8.23 14.62 5.31
N ILE A 273 7.44 15.40 4.57
CA ILE A 273 7.45 16.87 4.71
C ILE A 273 7.06 17.27 6.13
N LYS A 274 6.01 16.67 6.69
CA LYS A 274 5.59 16.94 8.07
C LYS A 274 6.70 16.63 9.07
N GLU A 275 7.35 15.48 8.95
CA GLU A 275 8.48 15.09 9.81
C GLU A 275 9.60 16.12 9.75
N GLY A 276 10.03 16.52 8.54
CA GLY A 276 11.04 17.57 8.38
C GLY A 276 10.60 18.94 8.88
N MET A 277 9.32 19.28 8.78
CA MET A 277 8.76 20.51 9.36
C MET A 277 8.77 20.47 10.88
N MET A 278 8.39 19.35 11.49
CA MET A 278 8.44 19.17 12.93
C MET A 278 9.86 19.30 13.44
N GLU A 279 10.84 18.66 12.79
CA GLU A 279 12.25 18.76 13.16
C GLU A 279 12.75 20.22 13.12
N LYS A 280 12.42 20.97 12.06
CA LYS A 280 12.93 22.35 11.87
C LYS A 280 12.21 23.38 12.73
N LEU A 281 10.88 23.31 12.82
CA LEU A 281 10.06 24.31 13.51
C LEU A 281 10.10 24.11 15.02
N LEU A 282 9.99 22.87 15.50
CA LEU A 282 9.93 22.58 16.94
C LEU A 282 11.29 22.71 17.63
N THR A 283 12.40 22.69 16.88
CA THR A 283 13.74 22.95 17.43
C THR A 283 14.19 24.41 17.28
N GLY A 284 13.42 25.23 16.54
CA GLY A 284 13.78 26.61 16.27
C GLY A 284 14.88 26.80 15.23
N LYS A 285 15.29 25.73 14.51
CA LYS A 285 16.16 25.82 13.32
C LYS A 285 15.54 26.70 12.23
N VAL A 286 14.21 26.72 12.15
CA VAL A 286 13.44 27.66 11.34
C VAL A 286 12.45 28.40 12.25
N ARG A 287 12.43 29.73 12.14
CA ARG A 287 11.53 30.62 12.90
C ARG A 287 10.44 31.17 11.99
N LEU A 288 9.23 31.31 12.53
CA LEU A 288 8.11 31.92 11.82
C LEU A 288 7.86 33.32 12.40
N ASN A 289 8.05 34.37 11.60
CA ASN A 289 7.89 35.76 12.01
C ASN A 289 6.42 36.21 11.97
N GLU A 290 6.05 37.29 12.65
CA GLU A 290 4.67 37.83 12.60
C GLU A 290 4.20 38.21 11.17
N SER A 291 5.13 38.53 10.26
CA SER A 291 4.88 38.93 8.88
C SER A 291 4.61 37.79 7.90
N SER A 292 4.78 36.51 8.30
CA SER A 292 4.53 35.35 7.42
C SER A 292 3.08 34.85 7.41
N ARG A 293 2.12 35.68 7.85
CA ARG A 293 0.69 35.39 7.68
C ARG A 293 0.36 35.27 6.19
N PRO A 294 -0.28 34.19 5.72
CA PRO A 294 -0.90 34.24 4.40
C PRO A 294 -1.95 35.35 4.43
N ASN A 295 -1.80 36.33 3.53
CA ASN A 295 -2.78 37.39 3.31
C ASN A 295 -4.16 36.73 3.19
N ARG A 296 -5.07 37.05 4.11
CA ARG A 296 -6.50 36.77 3.89
C ARG A 296 -6.87 37.54 2.63
N ALA A 297 -7.10 36.81 1.54
CA ALA A 297 -7.66 37.38 0.33
C ALA A 297 -8.89 38.21 0.71
N ASN A 298 -8.85 39.50 0.38
CA ASN A 298 -9.98 40.41 0.48
C ASN A 298 -11.18 39.77 -0.24
N HIS A 299 -12.13 39.24 0.51
CA HIS A 299 -13.48 39.05 -0.03
C HIS A 299 -14.07 40.45 -0.20
N PRO A 300 -14.45 40.86 -1.42
CA PRO A 300 -15.17 42.11 -1.58
C PRO A 300 -16.49 41.98 -0.82
N LYS A 301 -16.73 42.94 0.08
CA LYS A 301 -18.05 43.13 0.69
C LYS A 301 -19.03 43.34 -0.47
N GLN A 302 -19.96 42.42 -0.64
CA GLN A 302 -21.20 42.73 -1.36
C GLN A 302 -21.94 43.77 -0.53
N SER A 303 -21.97 45.00 -1.03
CA SER A 303 -22.90 46.02 -0.59
C SER A 303 -24.27 45.76 -1.22
N SER A 304 -25.28 45.92 -0.37
CA SER A 304 -26.72 45.86 -0.63
C SER A 304 -27.18 46.69 -1.81
#